data_AF-A0A401X6A8-F1
#
_entry.id   AF-A0A401X6A8-F1
#
_cell.length_a   1.000
_cell.length_b   1.000
_cell.length_c   1.000
_cell.angle_alpha   90.00
_cell.angle_beta   90.00
_cell.angle_gamma   90.00
#
_symmetry.space_group_name_H-M   'P 1'
#
loop_
_entity.id
_entity.type
_entity.pdbx_description
1 polymer ?
#
loop_
_entity_poly.entity_id
_entity_poly.type
_entity_poly.pdbx_seq_one_letter_code
_entity_poly.pdbx_strand_id
1 'polypeptide(L)'
;MLQQTTVKAVAPYYLRFTEKFPTVQALASADREDVLAAWAGLGYYSRARNLHACAQAVVALGGFPQDVQGLRVLPGIGPYTAAAVAAIAFGVPVVPVDGNVERVTARLFAITEPLPPARKKLAQLAITLNADREAQERPSDFAQALFDLGSSLCSPRAPACGLCPWQGECAGHKQGIAAELPRKLPKAERPVRYGAAFLAQDAAGQILLRKRAEKGLLAAMTELPGTEWRLENWSEAEILQVAPFAAGWKLAGRVKHVFTHFTLYLDVYVAQIKHFSNQAVSDGFLVPVECVKDTALPSVMQKCFEKGLSCLKEKKS
;
A
#
# COMPACT_ATOMS: atom_id res chain seq x y z
N MET A 1 -3.44 -9.55 -0.26
CA MET A 1 -2.68 -8.86 -1.34
C MET A 1 -3.49 -7.82 -2.12
N LEU A 2 -4.77 -8.04 -2.42
CA LEU A 2 -5.60 -7.13 -3.24
C LEU A 2 -5.96 -5.77 -2.60
N GLN A 3 -5.65 -5.54 -1.33
CA GLN A 3 -5.92 -4.26 -0.66
C GLN A 3 -5.12 -3.13 -1.35
N GLN A 4 -5.78 -2.26 -2.11
CA GLN A 4 -5.14 -1.16 -2.87
C GLN A 4 -4.10 -1.65 -3.90
N THR A 5 -4.27 -2.85 -4.44
CA THR A 5 -3.41 -3.40 -5.50
C THR A 5 -4.28 -4.11 -6.54
N THR A 6 -4.02 -3.91 -7.82
CA THR A 6 -4.85 -4.50 -8.89
C THR A 6 -4.66 -6.01 -8.99
N VAL A 7 -5.67 -6.72 -9.49
CA VAL A 7 -5.61 -8.18 -9.70
C VAL A 7 -4.43 -8.56 -10.59
N LYS A 8 -4.22 -7.85 -11.71
CA LYS A 8 -3.10 -8.06 -12.64
C LYS A 8 -1.74 -7.96 -11.95
N ALA A 9 -1.58 -7.00 -11.03
CA ALA A 9 -0.33 -6.85 -10.29
C ALA A 9 -0.16 -7.92 -9.21
N VAL A 10 -1.26 -8.38 -8.57
CA VAL A 10 -1.22 -9.38 -7.50
C VAL A 10 -1.01 -10.80 -8.00
N ALA A 11 -1.62 -11.18 -9.13
CA ALA A 11 -1.65 -12.57 -9.61
C ALA A 11 -0.27 -13.29 -9.58
N PRO A 12 0.81 -12.75 -10.16
CA PRO A 12 2.11 -13.44 -10.13
C PRO A 12 2.72 -13.52 -8.72
N TYR A 13 2.43 -12.57 -7.84
CA TYR A 13 2.90 -12.62 -6.45
C TYR A 13 2.12 -13.63 -5.64
N TYR A 14 0.80 -13.69 -5.81
CA TYR A 14 -0.04 -14.65 -5.12
C TYR A 14 0.42 -16.08 -5.40
N LEU A 15 0.61 -16.43 -6.67
CA LEU A 15 1.07 -17.76 -7.08
C LEU A 15 2.40 -18.15 -6.44
N ARG A 16 3.44 -17.31 -6.57
CA ARG A 16 4.76 -17.58 -5.96
C ARG A 16 4.70 -17.63 -4.43
N PHE A 17 3.88 -16.79 -3.81
CA PHE A 17 3.76 -16.71 -2.37
C PHE A 17 3.08 -17.96 -1.80
N THR A 18 2.01 -18.44 -2.44
CA THR A 18 1.33 -19.69 -2.03
C THR A 18 2.14 -20.93 -2.37
N GLU A 19 2.98 -20.88 -3.40
CA GLU A 19 3.93 -21.97 -3.69
C GLU A 19 5.03 -22.05 -2.60
N LYS A 20 5.60 -20.90 -2.22
CA LYS A 20 6.62 -20.84 -1.14
C LYS A 20 6.03 -21.15 0.24
N PHE A 21 4.81 -20.67 0.51
CA PHE A 21 4.11 -20.85 1.78
C PHE A 21 2.74 -21.53 1.56
N PRO A 22 2.72 -22.85 1.34
CA PRO A 22 1.50 -23.56 0.92
C PRO A 22 0.44 -23.68 2.01
N THR A 23 0.82 -23.53 3.29
CA THR A 23 -0.10 -23.60 4.43
C THR A 23 0.09 -22.42 5.36
N VAL A 24 -0.92 -22.14 6.19
CA VAL A 24 -0.82 -21.10 7.23
C VAL A 24 0.28 -21.44 8.24
N GLN A 25 0.53 -22.73 8.50
CA GLN A 25 1.61 -23.23 9.35
C GLN A 25 2.98 -22.89 8.74
N ALA A 26 3.17 -23.18 7.45
CA ALA A 26 4.42 -22.87 6.76
C ALA A 26 4.71 -21.35 6.74
N LEU A 27 3.67 -20.53 6.56
CA LEU A 27 3.80 -19.08 6.65
C LEU A 27 4.12 -18.62 8.07
N ALA A 28 3.49 -19.20 9.09
CA ALA A 28 3.70 -18.83 10.48
C ALA A 28 5.12 -19.16 10.97
N SER A 29 5.68 -20.29 10.55
CA SER A 29 7.02 -20.76 10.92
C SER A 29 8.15 -20.12 10.11
N ALA A 30 7.85 -19.47 8.99
CA ALA A 30 8.86 -18.84 8.15
C ALA A 30 9.54 -17.66 8.84
N ASP A 31 10.80 -17.43 8.49
CA ASP A 31 11.52 -16.24 8.92
C ASP A 31 10.85 -14.97 8.38
N ARG A 32 10.78 -13.94 9.22
CA ARG A 32 10.15 -12.67 8.86
C ARG A 32 10.77 -12.07 7.60
N GLU A 33 12.09 -12.19 7.44
CA GLU A 33 12.81 -11.67 6.29
C GLU A 33 12.42 -12.39 5.00
N ASP A 34 12.21 -13.71 5.06
CA ASP A 34 11.74 -14.51 3.93
C ASP A 34 10.34 -14.10 3.44
N VAL A 35 9.43 -13.79 4.37
CA VAL A 35 8.07 -13.33 4.07
C VAL A 35 8.12 -11.94 3.43
N LEU A 36 8.97 -11.05 3.96
CA LEU A 36 9.16 -9.70 3.41
C LEU A 36 9.79 -9.73 2.01
N ALA A 37 10.76 -10.62 1.79
CA ALA A 37 11.38 -10.83 0.48
C ALA A 37 10.35 -11.34 -0.54
N ALA A 38 9.50 -12.31 -0.17
CA ALA A 38 8.43 -12.80 -1.04
C ALA A 38 7.37 -11.72 -1.38
N TRP A 39 7.23 -10.70 -0.53
CA TRP A 39 6.33 -9.57 -0.74
C TRP A 39 6.99 -8.38 -1.48
N ALA A 40 8.30 -8.41 -1.67
CA ALA A 40 9.06 -7.28 -2.19
C ALA A 40 8.54 -6.84 -3.56
N GLY A 41 8.20 -5.56 -3.70
CA GLY A 41 7.62 -5.00 -4.93
C GLY A 41 6.10 -4.80 -4.91
N LEU A 42 5.34 -5.43 -4.00
CA LEU A 42 3.90 -5.17 -3.85
C LEU A 42 3.58 -3.87 -3.07
N GLY A 43 4.57 -3.27 -2.42
CA GLY A 43 4.42 -2.10 -1.56
C GLY A 43 3.60 -2.37 -0.29
N TYR A 44 3.49 -1.35 0.57
CA TYR A 44 2.79 -1.43 1.86
C TYR A 44 3.22 -2.66 2.69
N TYR A 45 4.51 -2.74 3.03
CA TYR A 45 5.11 -3.87 3.76
C TYR A 45 4.50 -4.14 5.14
N SER A 46 3.78 -3.17 5.72
CA SER A 46 2.96 -3.43 6.91
C SER A 46 1.90 -4.52 6.69
N ARG A 47 1.38 -4.67 5.46
CA ARG A 47 0.46 -5.77 5.11
C ARG A 47 1.15 -7.12 5.23
N ALA A 48 2.39 -7.24 4.76
CA ALA A 48 3.17 -8.49 4.87
C ALA A 48 3.45 -8.84 6.33
N ARG A 49 3.91 -7.86 7.13
CA ARG A 49 4.18 -8.05 8.56
C ARG A 49 2.92 -8.46 9.32
N ASN A 50 1.81 -7.78 9.08
CA ASN A 50 0.54 -8.12 9.73
C ASN A 50 0.02 -9.48 9.26
N LEU A 51 0.21 -9.84 7.98
CA LEU A 51 -0.16 -11.16 7.48
C LEU A 51 0.65 -12.27 8.15
N HIS A 52 1.95 -12.06 8.35
CA HIS A 52 2.81 -13.02 9.07
C HIS A 52 2.38 -13.17 10.53
N ALA A 53 2.16 -12.06 11.23
CA ALA A 53 1.63 -12.07 12.59
C ALA A 53 0.23 -12.70 12.66
N CYS A 54 -0.61 -12.50 11.64
CA CYS A 54 -1.92 -13.14 11.51
C CYS A 54 -1.79 -14.66 11.38
N ALA A 55 -0.88 -15.14 10.55
CA ALA A 55 -0.64 -16.57 10.40
C ALA A 55 -0.21 -17.21 11.72
N GLN A 56 0.69 -16.55 12.45
CA GLN A 56 1.12 -16.99 13.79
C GLN A 56 -0.03 -17.03 14.78
N ALA A 57 -0.88 -15.99 14.80
CA ALA A 57 -2.05 -15.95 15.68
C ALA A 57 -3.06 -17.05 15.34
N VAL A 58 -3.30 -17.32 14.05
CA VAL A 58 -4.18 -18.41 13.59
C VAL A 58 -3.66 -19.77 14.03
N VAL A 59 -2.35 -20.03 13.91
CA VAL A 59 -1.74 -21.28 14.39
C VAL A 59 -1.86 -21.42 15.91
N ALA A 60 -1.65 -20.33 16.65
CA ALA A 60 -1.81 -20.33 18.11
C ALA A 60 -3.25 -20.61 18.57
N LEU A 61 -4.25 -20.20 17.77
CA LEU A 61 -5.67 -20.53 18.01
C LEU A 61 -6.05 -21.96 17.59
N GLY A 62 -5.15 -22.70 16.94
CA GLY A 62 -5.40 -24.03 16.40
C GLY A 62 -6.15 -24.03 15.05
N GLY A 63 -6.43 -22.87 14.48
CA GLY A 63 -7.16 -22.74 13.22
C GLY A 63 -7.75 -21.35 12.99
N PHE A 64 -8.31 -21.14 11.80
CA PHE A 64 -9.00 -19.90 11.49
C PHE A 64 -10.34 -19.83 12.24
N PRO A 65 -10.68 -18.69 12.87
CA PRO A 65 -12.05 -18.42 13.27
C PRO A 65 -12.97 -18.44 12.04
N GLN A 66 -14.16 -19.02 12.19
CA GLN A 66 -15.10 -19.20 11.08
C GLN A 66 -16.22 -18.15 11.06
N ASP A 67 -16.13 -17.13 11.94
CA ASP A 67 -17.08 -16.02 12.00
C ASP A 67 -16.38 -14.67 11.87
N VAL A 68 -17.17 -13.63 11.57
CA VAL A 68 -16.67 -12.27 11.33
C VAL A 68 -15.99 -11.67 12.57
N GLN A 69 -16.50 -11.94 13.78
CA GLN A 69 -15.97 -11.32 15.00
C GLN A 69 -14.60 -11.92 15.33
N GLY A 70 -14.47 -13.24 15.28
CA GLY A 70 -13.23 -13.95 15.46
C GLY A 70 -12.18 -13.56 14.42
N LEU A 71 -12.57 -13.47 13.13
CA LEU A 71 -11.63 -13.04 12.09
C LEU A 71 -11.12 -11.60 12.31
N ARG A 72 -11.97 -10.71 12.81
CA ARG A 72 -11.65 -9.30 13.01
C ARG A 72 -10.63 -9.04 14.13
N VAL A 73 -10.45 -9.97 15.07
CA VAL A 73 -9.43 -9.83 16.11
C VAL A 73 -8.02 -10.11 15.60
N LEU A 74 -7.88 -10.75 14.43
CA LEU A 74 -6.59 -11.15 13.89
C LEU A 74 -5.79 -9.93 13.39
N PRO A 75 -4.46 -9.93 13.57
CA PRO A 75 -3.58 -8.86 13.10
C PRO A 75 -3.79 -8.52 11.62
N GLY A 76 -4.02 -7.23 11.32
CA GLY A 76 -4.20 -6.75 9.94
C GLY A 76 -5.53 -7.10 9.26
N ILE A 77 -6.46 -7.76 9.96
CA ILE A 77 -7.78 -8.08 9.43
C ILE A 77 -8.78 -6.98 9.84
N GLY A 78 -9.02 -6.05 8.93
CA GLY A 78 -10.05 -5.02 9.09
C GLY A 78 -11.47 -5.52 8.77
N PRO A 79 -12.51 -4.69 8.97
CA PRO A 79 -13.92 -5.07 8.77
C PRO A 79 -14.22 -5.69 7.40
N TYR A 80 -13.69 -5.09 6.33
CA TYR A 80 -13.82 -5.61 4.97
C TYR A 80 -13.21 -7.01 4.84
N THR A 81 -11.98 -7.21 5.34
CA THR A 81 -11.26 -8.49 5.16
C THR A 81 -11.89 -9.59 6.00
N ALA A 82 -12.35 -9.29 7.21
CA ALA A 82 -13.11 -10.23 8.03
C ALA A 82 -14.38 -10.70 7.32
N ALA A 83 -15.20 -9.76 6.81
CA ALA A 83 -16.41 -10.12 6.08
C ALA A 83 -16.12 -10.89 4.78
N ALA A 84 -15.09 -10.50 4.02
CA ALA A 84 -14.72 -11.18 2.77
C ALA A 84 -14.26 -12.62 3.01
N VAL A 85 -13.38 -12.83 3.99
CA VAL A 85 -12.92 -14.18 4.35
C VAL A 85 -14.07 -15.02 4.91
N ALA A 86 -14.91 -14.44 5.77
CA ALA A 86 -16.07 -15.13 6.33
C ALA A 86 -17.04 -15.61 5.24
N ALA A 87 -17.38 -14.74 4.28
CA ALA A 87 -18.29 -15.08 3.19
C ALA A 87 -17.69 -16.11 2.22
N ILE A 88 -16.45 -15.88 1.77
CA ILE A 88 -15.84 -16.68 0.70
C ILE A 88 -15.32 -18.02 1.22
N ALA A 89 -14.62 -18.03 2.35
CA ALA A 89 -13.95 -19.23 2.85
C ALA A 89 -14.82 -20.06 3.81
N PHE A 90 -15.72 -19.40 4.55
CA PHE A 90 -16.49 -20.05 5.63
C PHE A 90 -18.01 -20.03 5.41
N GLY A 91 -18.47 -19.50 4.28
CA GLY A 91 -19.89 -19.54 3.93
C GLY A 91 -20.77 -18.71 4.87
N VAL A 92 -20.23 -17.66 5.50
CA VAL A 92 -21.02 -16.78 6.38
C VAL A 92 -21.82 -15.79 5.52
N PRO A 93 -23.14 -15.66 5.69
CA PRO A 93 -24.00 -14.81 4.85
C PRO A 93 -23.88 -13.32 5.19
N VAL A 94 -22.72 -12.75 4.92
CA VAL A 94 -22.40 -11.32 5.11
C VAL A 94 -21.92 -10.70 3.80
N VAL A 95 -22.21 -9.41 3.62
CA VAL A 95 -21.75 -8.64 2.44
C VAL A 95 -20.47 -7.89 2.78
N PRO A 96 -19.32 -8.21 2.17
CA PRO A 96 -18.10 -7.44 2.36
C PRO A 96 -18.17 -6.13 1.56
N VAL A 97 -17.96 -5.00 2.23
CA VAL A 97 -18.10 -3.67 1.58
C VAL A 97 -16.73 -3.08 1.24
N ASP A 98 -16.37 -3.12 -0.04
CA ASP A 98 -15.21 -2.40 -0.60
C ASP A 98 -15.67 -1.19 -1.45
N GLY A 99 -14.74 -0.53 -2.15
CA GLY A 99 -15.08 0.58 -3.04
C GLY A 99 -15.90 0.18 -4.28
N ASN A 100 -15.93 -1.10 -4.65
CA ASN A 100 -16.78 -1.60 -5.73
C ASN A 100 -18.22 -1.75 -5.23
N VAL A 101 -18.40 -2.43 -4.10
CA VAL A 101 -19.71 -2.62 -3.45
C VAL A 101 -20.29 -1.26 -3.05
N GLU A 102 -19.51 -0.37 -2.44
CA GLU A 102 -19.93 1.00 -2.10
C GLU A 102 -20.51 1.74 -3.32
N ARG A 103 -19.87 1.60 -4.49
CA ARG A 103 -20.33 2.21 -5.74
C ARG A 103 -21.59 1.55 -6.29
N VAL A 104 -21.64 0.22 -6.28
CA VAL A 104 -22.83 -0.54 -6.71
C VAL A 104 -24.02 -0.14 -5.85
N THR A 105 -23.86 -0.13 -4.53
CA THR A 105 -24.90 0.28 -3.56
C THR A 105 -25.32 1.74 -3.79
N ALA A 106 -24.37 2.66 -3.94
CA ALA A 106 -24.72 4.07 -4.19
C ALA A 106 -25.58 4.26 -5.45
N ARG A 107 -25.30 3.49 -6.51
CA ARG A 107 -26.06 3.54 -7.77
C ARG A 107 -27.40 2.84 -7.65
N LEU A 108 -27.45 1.64 -7.06
CA LEU A 108 -28.67 0.86 -6.90
C LEU A 108 -29.73 1.66 -6.15
N PHE A 109 -29.32 2.36 -5.08
CA PHE A 109 -30.21 3.17 -4.23
C PHE A 109 -30.22 4.68 -4.54
N ALA A 110 -29.57 5.12 -5.63
CA ALA A 110 -29.46 6.54 -6.01
C ALA A 110 -29.01 7.49 -4.88
N ILE A 111 -28.00 7.09 -4.10
CA ILE A 111 -27.48 7.89 -2.99
C ILE A 111 -26.61 9.03 -3.52
N THR A 112 -27.13 10.25 -3.47
CA THR A 112 -26.48 11.47 -3.97
C THR A 112 -25.61 12.18 -2.93
N GLU A 113 -25.74 11.82 -1.65
CA GLU A 113 -24.86 12.31 -0.59
C GLU A 113 -23.40 11.94 -0.91
N PRO A 114 -22.45 12.90 -0.86
CA PRO A 114 -21.09 12.63 -1.25
C PRO A 114 -20.34 11.82 -0.19
N LEU A 115 -19.31 11.09 -0.64
CA LEU A 115 -18.31 10.50 0.25
C LEU A 115 -17.35 11.59 0.77
N PRO A 116 -16.84 11.47 2.02
CA PRO A 116 -17.06 10.37 2.98
C PRO A 116 -18.38 10.29 3.79
N PRO A 117 -19.18 11.36 4.01
CA PRO A 117 -20.37 11.31 4.88
C PRO A 117 -21.33 10.13 4.62
N ALA A 118 -21.57 9.82 3.34
CA ALA A 118 -22.49 8.75 2.95
C ALA A 118 -22.04 7.32 3.33
N ARG A 119 -20.78 7.10 3.75
CA ARG A 119 -20.21 5.75 3.94
C ARG A 119 -20.99 4.88 4.91
N LYS A 120 -21.44 5.46 6.04
CA LYS A 120 -22.19 4.70 7.05
C LYS A 120 -23.53 4.22 6.49
N LYS A 121 -24.25 5.11 5.78
CA LYS A 121 -25.52 4.80 5.12
C LYS A 121 -25.33 3.75 4.02
N LEU A 122 -24.29 3.89 3.20
CA LEU A 122 -23.98 2.93 2.14
C LEU A 122 -23.62 1.56 2.71
N ALA A 123 -22.86 1.48 3.79
CA ALA A 123 -22.57 0.20 4.44
C ALA A 123 -23.85 -0.48 4.98
N GLN A 124 -24.77 0.30 5.57
CA GLN A 124 -26.07 -0.21 6.06
C GLN A 124 -26.98 -0.70 4.92
N LEU A 125 -26.94 -0.08 3.75
CA LEU A 125 -27.68 -0.54 2.58
C LEU A 125 -26.99 -1.73 1.92
N ALA A 126 -25.66 -1.76 1.91
CA ALA A 126 -24.90 -2.85 1.29
C ALA A 126 -25.15 -4.20 1.99
N ILE A 127 -25.33 -4.21 3.32
CA ILE A 127 -25.63 -5.45 4.05
C ILE A 127 -27.01 -6.03 3.71
N THR A 128 -27.90 -5.29 3.06
CA THR A 128 -29.21 -5.82 2.65
C THR A 128 -29.19 -6.45 1.27
N LEU A 129 -28.06 -6.38 0.54
CA LEU A 129 -27.97 -6.89 -0.84
C LEU A 129 -28.09 -8.41 -0.92
N ASN A 130 -27.78 -9.14 0.17
CA ASN A 130 -27.91 -10.60 0.26
C ASN A 130 -29.16 -11.02 1.06
N ALA A 131 -30.21 -10.21 1.09
CA ALA A 131 -31.43 -10.54 1.84
C ALA A 131 -32.18 -11.76 1.28
N ASP A 132 -32.04 -12.03 -0.02
CA ASP A 132 -32.68 -13.18 -0.67
C ASP A 132 -32.11 -14.51 -0.16
N ARG A 133 -33.00 -15.49 0.00
CA ARG A 133 -32.64 -16.83 0.50
C ARG A 133 -31.52 -17.48 -0.33
N GLU A 134 -31.59 -17.40 -1.66
CA GLU A 134 -30.56 -17.99 -2.53
C GLU A 134 -29.19 -17.35 -2.31
N ALA A 135 -29.14 -16.03 -2.07
CA ALA A 135 -27.90 -15.32 -1.75
C ALA A 135 -27.33 -15.76 -0.39
N GLN A 136 -28.20 -16.03 0.59
CA GLN A 136 -27.79 -16.51 1.91
C GLN A 136 -27.34 -17.98 1.90
N GLU A 137 -27.90 -18.81 1.02
CA GLU A 137 -27.48 -20.20 0.81
C GLU A 137 -26.18 -20.31 0.01
N ARG A 138 -25.82 -19.27 -0.77
CA ARG A 138 -24.60 -19.20 -1.60
C ARG A 138 -23.75 -17.95 -1.37
N PRO A 139 -23.29 -17.68 -0.15
CA PRO A 139 -22.67 -16.41 0.21
C PRO A 139 -21.30 -16.18 -0.45
N SER A 140 -20.53 -17.24 -0.69
CA SER A 140 -19.27 -17.14 -1.44
C SER A 140 -19.50 -16.67 -2.87
N ASP A 141 -20.41 -17.34 -3.58
CA ASP A 141 -20.75 -17.01 -4.98
C ASP A 141 -21.35 -15.60 -5.06
N PHE A 142 -22.24 -15.25 -4.13
CA PHE A 142 -22.84 -13.93 -4.08
C PHE A 142 -21.80 -12.82 -3.88
N ALA A 143 -20.88 -12.99 -2.92
CA ALA A 143 -19.83 -12.01 -2.65
C ALA A 143 -18.92 -11.83 -3.87
N GLN A 144 -18.51 -12.92 -4.53
CA GLN A 144 -17.67 -12.86 -5.72
C GLN A 144 -18.40 -12.23 -6.91
N ALA A 145 -19.65 -12.61 -7.15
CA ALA A 145 -20.49 -12.04 -8.21
C ALA A 145 -20.69 -10.53 -8.01
N LEU A 146 -20.85 -10.07 -6.77
CA LEU A 146 -20.97 -8.65 -6.45
C LEU A 146 -19.67 -7.88 -6.73
N PHE A 147 -18.51 -8.47 -6.44
CA PHE A 147 -17.21 -7.88 -6.80
C PHE A 147 -17.01 -7.85 -8.33
N ASP A 148 -17.39 -8.91 -9.03
CA ASP A 148 -17.29 -9.01 -10.49
C ASP A 148 -18.23 -8.00 -11.16
N LEU A 149 -19.47 -7.88 -10.70
CA LEU A 149 -20.41 -6.85 -11.12
C LEU A 149 -19.81 -5.45 -10.97
N GLY A 150 -19.25 -5.16 -9.80
CA GLY A 150 -18.63 -3.88 -9.51
C GLY A 150 -17.43 -3.58 -10.41
N SER A 151 -16.57 -4.56 -10.63
CA SER A 151 -15.31 -4.38 -11.36
C SER A 151 -15.46 -4.39 -12.88
N SER A 152 -16.38 -5.20 -13.43
CA SER A 152 -16.51 -5.42 -14.88
C SER A 152 -17.62 -4.60 -15.53
N LEU A 153 -18.81 -4.51 -14.91
CA LEU A 153 -19.99 -3.88 -15.51
C LEU A 153 -20.26 -2.51 -14.90
N CYS A 154 -20.38 -2.45 -13.57
CA CYS A 154 -20.68 -1.22 -12.82
C CYS A 154 -19.40 -0.38 -12.61
N SER A 155 -18.69 -0.09 -13.70
CA SER A 155 -17.38 0.59 -13.68
C SER A 155 -17.48 2.05 -13.21
N PRO A 156 -16.38 2.66 -12.71
CA PRO A 156 -16.43 4.01 -12.11
C PRO A 156 -16.89 5.15 -13.03
N ARG A 157 -16.57 5.12 -14.33
CA ARG A 157 -16.82 6.25 -15.25
C ARG A 157 -17.89 5.95 -16.30
N ALA A 158 -17.84 4.76 -16.90
CA ALA A 158 -18.74 4.35 -17.97
C ALA A 158 -19.32 2.97 -17.63
N PRO A 159 -20.31 2.90 -16.73
CA PRO A 159 -20.92 1.63 -16.38
C PRO A 159 -21.67 1.06 -17.59
N ALA A 160 -21.48 -0.23 -17.85
CA ALA A 160 -22.18 -0.97 -18.91
C ALA A 160 -23.60 -1.35 -18.46
N CYS A 161 -24.44 -0.33 -18.18
CA CYS A 161 -25.77 -0.53 -17.59
C CYS A 161 -26.69 -1.44 -18.41
N GLY A 162 -26.58 -1.44 -19.75
CA GLY A 162 -27.39 -2.31 -20.62
C GLY A 162 -27.03 -3.80 -20.56
N LEU A 163 -25.91 -4.14 -19.91
CA LEU A 163 -25.50 -5.53 -19.65
C LEU A 163 -25.67 -5.90 -18.16
N CYS A 164 -26.11 -4.95 -17.33
CA CYS A 164 -26.17 -5.14 -15.88
C CYS A 164 -27.39 -5.99 -15.51
N PRO A 165 -27.24 -7.11 -14.78
CA PRO A 165 -28.38 -7.93 -14.35
C PRO A 165 -29.31 -7.19 -13.38
N TRP A 166 -28.83 -6.12 -12.73
CA TRP A 166 -29.62 -5.28 -11.83
C TRP A 166 -30.16 -4.00 -12.47
N GLN A 167 -30.12 -3.90 -13.81
CA GLN A 167 -30.61 -2.71 -14.52
C GLN A 167 -32.06 -2.36 -14.13
N GLY A 168 -32.93 -3.38 -14.02
CA GLY A 168 -34.35 -3.23 -13.68
C GLY A 168 -34.61 -2.64 -12.29
N GLU A 169 -33.73 -2.85 -11.33
CA GLU A 169 -33.89 -2.38 -9.94
C GLU A 169 -32.99 -1.18 -9.60
N CYS A 170 -32.10 -0.78 -10.51
CA CYS A 170 -31.14 0.29 -10.26
C CYS A 170 -31.76 1.69 -10.39
N ALA A 171 -32.04 2.33 -9.26
CA ALA A 171 -32.60 3.68 -9.21
C ALA A 171 -31.68 4.72 -9.90
N GLY A 172 -30.36 4.62 -9.71
CA GLY A 172 -29.40 5.51 -10.36
C GLY A 172 -29.34 5.34 -11.88
N HIS A 173 -29.62 4.13 -12.39
CA HIS A 173 -29.75 3.91 -13.83
C HIS A 173 -31.06 4.50 -14.36
N LYS A 174 -32.20 4.23 -13.69
CA LYS A 174 -33.51 4.79 -14.05
C LYS A 174 -33.52 6.33 -14.09
N GLN A 175 -32.75 6.95 -13.20
CA GLN A 175 -32.60 8.42 -13.12
C GLN A 175 -31.51 8.98 -14.04
N GLY A 176 -30.74 8.14 -14.73
CA GLY A 176 -29.64 8.60 -15.60
C GLY A 176 -28.40 9.12 -14.88
N ILE A 177 -28.28 8.96 -13.55
CA ILE A 177 -27.20 9.51 -12.73
C ILE A 177 -26.13 8.48 -12.32
N ALA A 178 -26.22 7.23 -12.79
CA ALA A 178 -25.33 6.16 -12.36
C ALA A 178 -23.83 6.50 -12.53
N ALA A 179 -23.45 7.14 -13.63
CA ALA A 179 -22.06 7.54 -13.90
C ALA A 179 -21.52 8.61 -12.94
N GLU A 180 -22.40 9.41 -12.31
CA GLU A 180 -22.04 10.44 -11.33
C GLU A 180 -21.85 9.89 -9.91
N LEU A 181 -22.35 8.68 -9.65
CA LEU A 181 -22.35 8.07 -8.33
C LEU A 181 -21.21 7.05 -8.15
N PRO A 182 -20.61 6.98 -6.94
CA PRO A 182 -20.84 7.85 -5.79
C PRO A 182 -20.17 9.22 -5.99
N ARG A 183 -20.86 10.29 -5.58
CA ARG A 183 -20.26 11.63 -5.54
C ARG A 183 -19.16 11.64 -4.48
N LYS A 184 -18.13 12.44 -4.73
CA LYS A 184 -17.01 12.63 -3.81
C LYS A 184 -16.92 14.10 -3.48
N LEU A 185 -16.69 14.43 -2.22
CA LEU A 185 -16.31 15.78 -1.85
C LEU A 185 -15.03 16.18 -2.62
N PRO A 186 -14.87 17.48 -2.95
CA PRO A 186 -13.61 18.00 -3.46
C PRO A 186 -12.46 17.55 -2.56
N LYS A 187 -11.36 17.10 -3.18
CA LYS A 187 -10.17 16.73 -2.41
C LYS A 187 -9.60 18.00 -1.78
N ALA A 188 -9.40 17.98 -0.47
CA ALA A 188 -8.61 18.99 0.20
C ALA A 188 -7.21 19.08 -0.42
N GLU A 189 -6.61 20.26 -0.40
CA GLU A 189 -5.22 20.43 -0.79
C GLU A 189 -4.34 19.51 0.04
N ARG A 190 -3.47 18.78 -0.66
CA ARG A 190 -2.54 17.87 0.02
C ARG A 190 -1.42 18.71 0.61
N PRO A 191 -1.10 18.54 1.91
CA PRO A 191 0.05 19.21 2.48
C PRO A 191 1.31 18.83 1.69
N VAL A 192 2.20 19.79 1.56
CA VAL A 192 3.52 19.59 0.99
C VAL A 192 4.50 19.45 2.14
N ARG A 193 5.36 18.42 2.06
CA ARG A 193 6.46 18.21 2.99
C ARG A 193 7.79 18.31 2.26
N TYR A 194 8.81 18.71 2.99
CA TYR A 194 10.16 18.92 2.50
C TYR A 194 11.18 18.17 3.35
N GLY A 195 12.26 17.75 2.73
CA GLY A 195 13.42 17.17 3.39
C GLY A 195 14.58 16.99 2.43
N ALA A 196 15.64 16.33 2.89
CA ALA A 196 16.80 16.00 2.06
C ALA A 196 17.21 14.52 2.20
N ALA A 197 17.88 14.02 1.17
CA ALA A 197 18.50 12.70 1.13
C ALA A 197 19.97 12.81 0.71
N PHE A 198 20.84 12.04 1.37
CA PHE A 198 22.29 12.09 1.18
C PHE A 198 22.78 10.79 0.54
N LEU A 199 23.42 10.90 -0.63
CA LEU A 199 24.08 9.79 -1.31
C LEU A 199 25.59 10.04 -1.35
N ALA A 200 26.33 9.34 -0.50
CA ALA A 200 27.79 9.28 -0.63
C ALA A 200 28.21 7.99 -1.31
N GLN A 201 29.23 8.06 -2.16
CA GLN A 201 29.91 6.92 -2.73
C GLN A 201 31.41 6.97 -2.39
N ASP A 202 31.98 5.88 -1.90
CA ASP A 202 33.42 5.78 -1.68
C ASP A 202 34.17 5.28 -2.92
N ALA A 203 35.50 5.20 -2.83
CA ALA A 203 36.34 4.75 -3.94
C ALA A 203 36.12 3.26 -4.32
N ALA A 204 35.59 2.45 -3.39
CA ALA A 204 35.25 1.05 -3.61
C ALA A 204 33.83 0.86 -4.17
N GLY A 205 33.11 1.95 -4.46
CA GLY A 205 31.75 1.91 -4.99
C GLY A 205 30.69 1.55 -3.95
N GLN A 206 31.01 1.64 -2.65
CA GLN A 206 30.04 1.45 -1.58
C GLN A 206 29.22 2.71 -1.37
N ILE A 207 27.98 2.54 -0.91
CA ILE A 207 27.12 3.63 -0.44
C ILE A 207 26.61 3.35 0.97
N LEU A 208 26.32 4.41 1.71
CA LEU A 208 25.71 4.31 3.04
C LEU A 208 24.18 4.30 2.94
N LEU A 209 23.56 3.27 3.52
CA LEU A 209 22.12 3.17 3.71
C LEU A 209 21.79 2.99 5.20
N ARG A 210 20.55 3.25 5.60
CA ARG A 210 20.04 2.98 6.95
C ARG A 210 18.69 2.29 6.93
N LYS A 211 18.32 1.61 8.02
CA LYS A 211 16.94 1.11 8.21
C LYS A 211 16.09 2.17 8.90
N ARG A 212 14.90 2.43 8.36
CA ARG A 212 13.88 3.26 9.01
C ARG A 212 13.34 2.57 10.25
N ALA A 213 12.85 3.35 11.21
CA ALA A 213 12.21 2.84 12.42
C ALA A 213 11.10 1.81 12.10
N GLU A 214 10.88 0.87 13.03
CA GLU A 214 9.88 -0.22 12.91
C GLU A 214 8.42 0.29 12.88
N LYS A 215 8.20 1.56 13.21
CA LYS A 215 6.88 2.22 13.21
C LYS A 215 6.90 3.49 12.36
N GLY A 216 5.73 3.87 11.85
CA GLY A 216 5.54 5.07 11.05
C GLY A 216 5.66 4.86 9.55
N LEU A 217 5.92 5.95 8.83
CA LEU A 217 5.91 5.95 7.37
C LEU A 217 7.13 5.22 6.80
N LEU A 218 6.87 4.28 5.88
CA LEU A 218 7.88 3.38 5.30
C LEU A 218 8.65 2.59 6.37
N ALA A 219 7.94 2.16 7.42
CA ALA A 219 8.51 1.45 8.56
C ALA A 219 9.30 0.20 8.16
N ALA A 220 10.49 0.06 8.77
CA ALA A 220 11.49 -0.99 8.54
C ALA A 220 12.09 -1.06 7.12
N MET A 221 11.76 -0.09 6.25
CA MET A 221 12.35 -0.04 4.90
C MET A 221 13.76 0.56 4.94
N THR A 222 14.56 0.23 3.94
CA THR A 222 15.89 0.83 3.76
C THR A 222 15.74 2.24 3.21
N GLU A 223 16.65 3.15 3.54
CA GLU A 223 16.68 4.49 2.98
C GLU A 223 18.09 5.06 2.87
N LEU A 224 18.22 6.10 2.04
CA LEU A 224 19.35 7.02 2.13
C LEU A 224 19.27 7.80 3.46
N PRO A 225 20.40 8.07 4.14
CA PRO A 225 20.43 9.03 5.23
C PRO A 225 19.78 10.35 4.81
N GLY A 226 19.06 11.00 5.73
CA GLY A 226 18.27 12.16 5.38
C GLY A 226 17.59 12.80 6.58
N THR A 227 16.97 13.95 6.32
CA THR A 227 16.27 14.75 7.33
C THR A 227 14.88 14.18 7.66
N GLU A 228 14.27 14.70 8.72
CA GLU A 228 12.83 14.58 8.89
C GLU A 228 12.06 15.26 7.75
N TRP A 229 10.79 14.89 7.60
CA TRP A 229 9.91 15.44 6.56
C TRP A 229 8.87 16.37 7.19
N ARG A 230 9.15 17.67 7.14
CA ARG A 230 8.36 18.73 7.79
C ARG A 230 7.59 19.58 6.76
N LEU A 231 6.67 20.43 7.21
CA LEU A 231 5.84 21.27 6.33
C LEU A 231 6.62 22.47 5.79
N GLU A 232 7.59 22.94 6.57
CA GLU A 232 8.47 24.04 6.26
C GLU A 232 9.64 23.59 5.37
N ASN A 233 10.07 24.47 4.47
CA ASN A 233 11.29 24.21 3.70
C ASN A 233 12.51 24.13 4.62
N TRP A 234 13.53 23.41 4.15
CA TRP A 234 14.85 23.42 4.74
C TRP A 234 15.72 24.45 4.02
N SER A 235 16.50 25.22 4.76
CA SER A 235 17.64 25.95 4.20
C SER A 235 18.81 25.00 3.96
N GLU A 236 19.67 25.32 3.00
CA GLU A 236 20.87 24.52 2.73
C GLU A 236 21.77 24.38 3.97
N ALA A 237 21.89 25.44 4.77
CA ALA A 237 22.66 25.42 6.01
C ALA A 237 22.11 24.40 7.02
N GLU A 238 20.79 24.36 7.24
CA GLU A 238 20.17 23.37 8.11
C GLU A 238 20.37 21.94 7.60
N ILE A 239 20.25 21.73 6.27
CA ILE A 239 20.47 20.41 5.66
C ILE A 239 21.89 19.93 5.92
N LEU A 240 22.88 20.77 5.63
CA LEU A 240 24.29 20.38 5.75
C LEU A 240 24.73 20.14 7.21
N GLN A 241 24.08 20.79 8.18
CA GLN A 241 24.32 20.53 9.61
C GLN A 241 23.90 19.12 10.04
N VAL A 242 22.89 18.55 9.40
CA VAL A 242 22.37 17.20 9.69
C VAL A 242 22.84 16.15 8.68
N ALA A 243 23.84 16.48 7.86
CA ALA A 243 24.48 15.51 6.99
C ALA A 243 25.08 14.36 7.83
N PRO A 244 25.08 13.12 7.31
CA PRO A 244 25.50 11.96 8.10
C PRO A 244 26.97 12.01 8.55
N PHE A 245 27.80 12.80 7.86
CA PHE A 245 29.18 13.08 8.19
C PHE A 245 29.69 14.29 7.40
N ALA A 246 30.82 14.84 7.83
CA ALA A 246 31.49 15.93 7.13
C ALA A 246 32.06 15.48 5.78
N ALA A 247 31.58 16.07 4.69
CA ALA A 247 32.07 15.86 3.34
C ALA A 247 31.74 17.06 2.44
N GLY A 248 32.31 17.09 1.23
CA GLY A 248 32.01 18.10 0.21
C GLY A 248 30.66 17.85 -0.49
N TRP A 249 29.57 17.86 0.28
CA TRP A 249 28.21 17.63 -0.20
C TRP A 249 27.79 18.67 -1.23
N LYS A 250 27.20 18.21 -2.34
CA LYS A 250 26.68 19.07 -3.42
C LYS A 250 25.26 18.69 -3.76
N LEU A 251 24.40 19.68 -4.00
CA LEU A 251 23.04 19.46 -4.46
C LEU A 251 23.05 18.84 -5.87
N ALA A 252 22.47 17.64 -6.01
CA ALA A 252 22.24 16.95 -7.27
C ALA A 252 20.86 17.26 -7.88
N GLY A 253 19.95 17.83 -7.08
CA GLY A 253 18.63 18.31 -7.51
C GLY A 253 17.50 17.76 -6.66
N ARG A 254 16.26 18.05 -7.07
CA ARG A 254 15.05 17.78 -6.29
C ARG A 254 14.22 16.62 -6.86
N VAL A 255 13.74 15.75 -6.00
CA VAL A 255 12.81 14.65 -6.30
C VAL A 255 11.43 14.99 -5.74
N LYS A 256 10.39 14.87 -6.58
CA LYS A 256 8.98 14.93 -6.17
C LYS A 256 8.41 13.53 -6.03
N HIS A 257 7.78 13.24 -4.90
CA HIS A 257 7.06 12.00 -4.66
C HIS A 257 5.67 12.28 -4.08
N VAL A 258 4.65 11.55 -4.54
CA VAL A 258 3.27 11.77 -4.12
C VAL A 258 2.79 10.57 -3.32
N PHE A 259 2.57 10.78 -2.02
CA PHE A 259 1.86 9.85 -1.18
C PHE A 259 0.35 10.13 -1.25
N THR A 260 -0.47 9.19 -0.79
CA THR A 260 -1.93 9.38 -0.72
C THR A 260 -2.32 10.61 0.11
N HIS A 261 -1.55 10.89 1.18
CA HIS A 261 -1.88 11.91 2.19
C HIS A 261 -1.09 13.22 2.05
N PHE A 262 0.04 13.25 1.33
CA PHE A 262 0.86 14.44 1.17
C PHE A 262 1.78 14.33 -0.06
N THR A 263 2.30 15.46 -0.52
CA THR A 263 3.36 15.50 -1.53
C THR A 263 4.69 15.75 -0.84
N LEU A 264 5.73 15.00 -1.18
CA LEU A 264 7.08 15.15 -0.66
C LEU A 264 8.00 15.72 -1.73
N TYR A 265 8.78 16.73 -1.37
CA TYR A 265 9.96 17.16 -2.11
C TYR A 265 11.22 16.80 -1.31
N LEU A 266 12.16 16.12 -1.96
CA LEU A 266 13.46 15.78 -1.39
C LEU A 266 14.58 16.41 -2.19
N ASP A 267 15.41 17.20 -1.54
CA ASP A 267 16.68 17.65 -2.10
C ASP A 267 17.73 16.56 -1.94
N VAL A 268 18.35 16.15 -3.05
CA VAL A 268 19.32 15.07 -3.08
C VAL A 268 20.71 15.69 -3.05
N TYR A 269 21.47 15.39 -2.01
CA TYR A 269 22.87 15.80 -1.87
C TYR A 269 23.79 14.62 -2.15
N VAL A 270 24.88 14.87 -2.85
CA VAL A 270 25.86 13.84 -3.22
C VAL A 270 27.27 14.19 -2.75
N ALA A 271 28.06 13.18 -2.41
CA ALA A 271 29.49 13.31 -2.12
C ALA A 271 30.28 12.10 -2.67
N GLN A 272 31.49 12.35 -3.16
CA GLN A 272 32.49 11.31 -3.36
C GLN A 272 33.51 11.39 -2.23
N ILE A 273 33.80 10.26 -1.61
CA ILE A 273 34.76 10.15 -0.51
C ILE A 273 35.78 9.05 -0.78
N LYS A 274 36.87 9.02 -0.02
CA LYS A 274 37.88 7.96 -0.16
C LYS A 274 37.41 6.66 0.48
N HIS A 275 36.92 6.72 1.71
CA HIS A 275 36.39 5.61 2.49
C HIS A 275 35.38 6.14 3.51
N PHE A 276 34.42 5.31 3.92
CA PHE A 276 33.57 5.62 5.07
C PHE A 276 34.34 5.39 6.38
N SER A 277 34.18 6.29 7.35
CA SER A 277 34.67 6.07 8.71
C SER A 277 33.70 5.17 9.49
N ASN A 278 34.18 4.45 10.51
CA ASN A 278 33.31 3.63 11.36
C ASN A 278 32.18 4.45 12.01
N GLN A 279 32.45 5.72 12.35
CA GLN A 279 31.44 6.63 12.88
C GLN A 279 30.37 6.97 11.84
N ALA A 280 30.73 7.14 10.57
CA ALA A 280 29.75 7.39 9.51
C ALA A 280 28.80 6.20 9.29
N VAL A 281 29.22 4.98 9.63
CA VAL A 281 28.44 3.75 9.44
C VAL A 281 27.66 3.36 10.71
N SER A 282 27.83 4.05 11.85
CA SER A 282 27.25 3.63 13.13
C SER A 282 25.73 3.47 13.12
N ASP A 283 25.05 4.29 12.32
CA ASP A 283 23.59 4.30 12.20
C ASP A 283 23.10 3.72 10.86
N GLY A 284 23.92 2.89 10.21
CA GLY A 284 23.64 2.37 8.88
C GLY A 284 24.46 1.14 8.50
N PHE A 285 24.51 0.87 7.21
CA PHE A 285 25.27 -0.22 6.61
C PHE A 285 25.71 0.15 5.20
N LEU A 286 26.81 -0.45 4.77
CA LEU A 286 27.37 -0.23 3.44
C LEU A 286 26.81 -1.25 2.46
N VAL A 287 26.49 -0.78 1.25
CA VAL A 287 26.03 -1.63 0.14
C VAL A 287 26.76 -1.23 -1.14
N PRO A 288 27.26 -2.20 -1.94
CA PRO A 288 27.74 -1.90 -3.28
C PRO A 288 26.62 -1.29 -4.13
N VAL A 289 26.92 -0.28 -4.95
CA VAL A 289 25.92 0.40 -5.80
C VAL A 289 25.05 -0.56 -6.63
N GLU A 290 25.65 -1.64 -7.13
CA GLU A 290 25.00 -2.69 -7.92
C GLU A 290 24.00 -3.55 -7.13
N CYS A 291 24.15 -3.65 -5.82
CA CYS A 291 23.31 -4.46 -4.93
C CYS A 291 22.16 -3.66 -4.30
N VAL A 292 22.06 -2.35 -4.57
CA VAL A 292 21.01 -1.50 -4.00
C VAL A 292 19.61 -1.98 -4.38
N LYS A 293 19.45 -2.53 -5.58
CA LYS A 293 18.18 -3.12 -6.07
C LYS A 293 17.69 -4.30 -5.22
N ASP A 294 18.60 -4.97 -4.53
CA ASP A 294 18.30 -6.14 -3.68
C ASP A 294 17.96 -5.72 -2.24
N THR A 295 18.06 -4.42 -1.95
CA THR A 295 17.62 -3.85 -0.67
C THR A 295 16.12 -3.50 -0.72
N ALA A 296 15.48 -3.46 0.45
CA ALA A 296 14.08 -3.05 0.58
C ALA A 296 13.91 -1.51 0.44
N LEU A 297 14.47 -0.92 -0.61
CA LEU A 297 14.46 0.51 -0.89
C LEU A 297 13.07 0.94 -1.45
N PRO A 298 12.37 1.88 -0.81
CA PRO A 298 11.07 2.34 -1.30
C PRO A 298 11.24 3.17 -2.58
N SER A 299 10.20 3.23 -3.41
CA SER A 299 10.21 3.94 -4.69
C SER A 299 10.57 5.43 -4.59
N VAL A 300 10.33 6.08 -3.44
CA VAL A 300 10.80 7.45 -3.20
C VAL A 300 12.33 7.52 -3.09
N MET A 301 12.95 6.59 -2.36
CA MET A 301 14.39 6.54 -2.16
C MET A 301 15.11 5.99 -3.40
N GLN A 302 14.48 5.07 -4.14
CA GLN A 302 14.97 4.63 -5.45
C GLN A 302 15.15 5.82 -6.41
N LYS A 303 14.16 6.73 -6.47
CA LYS A 303 14.26 7.96 -7.28
C LYS A 303 15.40 8.87 -6.80
N CYS A 304 15.58 9.03 -5.49
CA CYS A 304 16.69 9.81 -4.93
C CYS A 304 18.05 9.19 -5.25
N PHE A 305 18.17 7.86 -5.14
CA PHE A 305 19.37 7.11 -5.49
C PHE A 305 19.72 7.29 -6.97
N GLU A 306 18.76 7.08 -7.88
CA GLU A 306 18.95 7.27 -9.33
C GLU A 306 19.38 8.70 -9.67
N LYS A 307 18.73 9.70 -9.07
CA LYS A 307 19.04 11.13 -9.25
C LYS A 307 20.45 11.47 -8.75
N GLY A 308 20.84 10.94 -7.60
CA GLY A 308 22.18 11.17 -7.05
C GLY A 308 23.26 10.47 -7.89
N LEU A 309 23.01 9.22 -8.29
CA LEU A 309 23.96 8.42 -9.06
C LEU A 309 24.21 9.02 -10.45
N SER A 310 23.20 9.59 -11.12
CA SER A 310 23.41 10.28 -12.40
C SER A 310 24.36 11.48 -12.24
N CYS A 311 24.19 12.28 -11.19
CA CYS A 311 25.06 13.42 -10.90
C CYS A 311 26.50 13.01 -10.57
N LEU A 312 26.69 11.87 -9.90
CA LEU A 312 28.02 11.31 -9.61
C LEU A 312 28.73 10.80 -10.88
N LYS A 313 27.99 10.33 -11.89
CA LYS A 313 28.53 9.85 -13.17
C LYS A 313 28.90 10.98 -14.12
N GLU A 314 28.08 12.03 -14.21
CA GLU A 314 28.33 13.20 -15.07
C GLU A 314 29.64 13.93 -14.74
N LYS A 315 30.15 13.81 -13.51
CA LYS A 315 31.44 14.41 -13.10
C LYS A 315 32.67 13.55 -13.39
N LYS A 316 32.50 12.31 -13.87
CA LYS A 316 33.60 11.42 -14.28
C LYS A 316 33.91 11.49 -15.79
N SER A 317 33.08 12.17 -16.57
CA SER A 317 33.32 12.52 -17.99
C SER A 317 33.91 13.93 -18.09
#